data_AF-A0A2H4FH43-F1
#
_entry.id   AF-A0A2H4FH43-F1
#
_cell.length_a   1.000
_cell.length_b   1.000
_cell.length_c   1.000
_cell.angle_alpha   90.00
_cell.angle_beta   90.00
_cell.angle_gamma   90.00
#
_symmetry.space_group_name_H-M   'P 1'
#
loop_
_entity.id
_entity.type
_entity.pdbx_description
1 polymer ?
#
loop_
_entity_poly.entity_id
_entity_poly.type
_entity_poly.pdbx_seq_one_letter_code
_entity_poly.pdbx_strand_id
1 'polypeptide(L)'
;SITNFAKNVTATSFTTNGATINFGNSLAFNSNITGSGTTINLGANQVTYTGTGSFTDTLTLNTTFNGVAKSDGNILIKSGSTLDLSGVSTLALVVTATNFDINNISPDTKYTVISTETAGGLKPTPEENVKITVNNDNRFVDFTFDASTLTLFAEDIAEDVIDEDFEPGGLLANIPNAANIKKSLELMKDAPNGSDARQAFNNFGLMIPLQEADATTYLIQDVVKPSDTIAAINNQVILSNTSSSLINLNARMNAIQPAAVAAGDEDRDAKFGAWISPFV
;
A
#
# COMPACT_ATOMS: atom_id res chain seq x y z
N SER A 1 -25.61 -26.94 14.62
CA SER A 1 -25.49 -26.58 16.07
C SER A 1 -24.48 -25.47 16.23
N ILE A 2 -24.59 -24.59 17.23
CA ILE A 2 -23.60 -23.52 17.50
C ILE A 2 -23.02 -23.73 18.90
N THR A 3 -21.69 -23.74 19.01
CA THR A 3 -20.96 -23.81 20.28
C THR A 3 -20.04 -22.60 20.44
N ASN A 4 -20.01 -22.00 21.63
CA ASN A 4 -19.17 -20.84 21.92
C ASN A 4 -18.18 -21.18 23.04
N PHE A 5 -16.91 -20.89 22.82
CA PHE A 5 -15.84 -21.04 23.81
C PHE A 5 -15.24 -19.68 24.14
N ALA A 6 -15.27 -19.30 25.42
CA ALA A 6 -14.66 -18.05 25.92
C ALA A 6 -13.49 -18.31 26.87
N LYS A 7 -13.19 -19.58 27.16
CA LYS A 7 -12.13 -20.05 28.07
C LYS A 7 -11.55 -21.36 27.53
N ASN A 8 -10.37 -21.72 28.04
CA ASN A 8 -9.71 -22.97 27.68
C ASN A 8 -10.65 -24.17 27.75
N VAL A 9 -10.54 -25.04 26.76
CA VAL A 9 -11.34 -26.27 26.66
C VAL A 9 -10.46 -27.44 27.02
N THR A 10 -10.97 -28.35 27.83
CA THR A 10 -10.32 -29.63 28.12
C THR A 10 -11.36 -30.73 28.06
N ALA A 11 -11.15 -31.66 27.14
CA ALA A 11 -12.03 -32.80 26.93
C ALA A 11 -11.22 -33.97 26.35
N THR A 12 -11.74 -35.19 26.49
CA THR A 12 -11.14 -36.36 25.84
C THR A 12 -11.32 -36.30 24.32
N SER A 13 -12.53 -35.95 23.88
CA SER A 13 -12.90 -35.87 22.47
C SER A 13 -14.05 -34.88 22.27
N PHE A 14 -14.05 -34.21 21.13
CA PHE A 14 -15.08 -33.25 20.74
C PHE A 14 -15.49 -33.49 19.28
N THR A 15 -16.79 -33.61 19.02
CA THR A 15 -17.31 -33.90 17.66
C THR A 15 -18.21 -32.79 17.15
N THR A 16 -17.99 -32.31 15.92
CA THR A 16 -18.54 -31.04 15.40
C THR A 16 -19.23 -31.17 14.05
N ASN A 17 -19.97 -32.26 13.82
CA ASN A 17 -20.64 -32.51 12.54
C ASN A 17 -21.76 -31.49 12.26
N GLY A 18 -21.69 -30.78 11.13
CA GLY A 18 -22.64 -29.73 10.75
C GLY A 18 -22.75 -28.61 11.79
N ALA A 19 -21.64 -28.31 12.47
CA ALA A 19 -21.61 -27.37 13.59
C ALA A 19 -20.75 -26.15 13.31
N THR A 20 -21.13 -25.04 13.95
CA THR A 20 -20.33 -23.81 14.03
C THR A 20 -19.71 -23.71 15.41
N ILE A 21 -18.40 -23.50 15.46
CA ILE A 21 -17.63 -23.26 16.68
C ILE A 21 -17.18 -21.80 16.68
N ASN A 22 -17.48 -21.08 17.74
CA ASN A 22 -17.05 -19.70 17.92
C ASN A 22 -16.02 -19.62 19.05
N PHE A 23 -14.84 -19.08 18.76
CA PHE A 23 -13.85 -18.74 19.75
C PHE A 23 -14.00 -17.26 20.09
N GLY A 24 -14.51 -16.97 21.29
CA GLY A 24 -14.73 -15.61 21.77
C GLY A 24 -13.48 -14.93 22.33
N ASN A 25 -12.42 -15.69 22.60
CA ASN A 25 -11.13 -15.23 23.10
C ASN A 25 -10.01 -16.12 22.54
N SER A 26 -8.78 -15.61 22.54
CA SER A 26 -7.58 -16.45 22.35
C SER A 26 -7.48 -17.43 23.52
N LEU A 27 -7.39 -18.74 23.22
CA LEU A 27 -7.48 -19.79 24.24
C LEU A 27 -6.80 -21.10 23.82
N ALA A 28 -6.59 -21.99 24.80
CA ALA A 28 -6.12 -23.35 24.56
C ALA A 28 -7.30 -24.32 24.34
N PHE A 29 -7.24 -25.10 23.27
CA PHE A 29 -8.17 -26.18 22.99
C PHE A 29 -7.46 -27.52 23.13
N ASN A 30 -7.63 -28.15 24.30
CA ASN A 30 -6.97 -29.40 24.69
C ASN A 30 -7.94 -30.57 24.56
N SER A 31 -8.10 -31.07 23.34
CA SER A 31 -8.99 -32.20 23.05
C SER A 31 -8.69 -32.79 21.69
N ASN A 32 -8.95 -34.09 21.54
CA ASN A 32 -9.11 -34.66 20.22
C ASN A 32 -10.36 -34.06 19.57
N ILE A 33 -10.32 -33.74 18.28
CA ILE A 33 -11.45 -33.14 17.57
C ILE A 33 -11.74 -33.86 16.28
N THR A 34 -13.01 -34.19 16.04
CA THR A 34 -13.47 -34.75 14.77
C THR A 34 -14.63 -33.92 14.25
N GLY A 35 -14.68 -33.68 12.94
CA GLY A 35 -15.77 -32.90 12.36
C GLY A 35 -15.99 -33.18 10.89
N SER A 36 -17.22 -32.92 10.44
CA SER A 36 -17.65 -32.99 9.05
C SER A 36 -18.57 -31.79 8.80
N GLY A 37 -18.36 -31.03 7.73
CA GLY A 37 -19.17 -29.83 7.46
C GLY A 37 -19.10 -28.81 8.60
N THR A 38 -17.90 -28.60 9.17
CA THR A 38 -17.69 -27.74 10.35
C THR A 38 -17.32 -26.32 9.93
N THR A 39 -17.84 -25.33 10.63
CA THR A 39 -17.37 -23.94 10.55
C THR A 39 -16.68 -23.56 11.85
N ILE A 40 -15.50 -22.95 11.76
CA ILE A 40 -14.75 -22.41 12.90
C ILE A 40 -14.57 -20.91 12.71
N ASN A 41 -15.09 -20.16 13.67
CA ASN A 41 -14.96 -18.71 13.73
C ASN A 41 -13.88 -18.35 14.76
N LEU A 42 -12.73 -17.92 14.25
CA LEU A 42 -11.60 -17.44 15.05
C LEU A 42 -11.69 -15.92 15.25
N GLY A 43 -12.11 -15.17 14.21
CA GLY A 43 -11.98 -13.71 14.21
C GLY A 43 -10.51 -13.34 14.42
N ALA A 44 -10.22 -12.43 15.35
CA ALA A 44 -8.85 -12.08 15.74
C ALA A 44 -8.21 -13.03 16.77
N ASN A 45 -8.90 -14.10 17.20
CA ASN A 45 -8.43 -14.95 18.29
C ASN A 45 -7.49 -16.08 17.84
N GLN A 46 -6.40 -16.26 18.57
CA GLN A 46 -5.52 -17.42 18.41
C GLN A 46 -6.03 -18.61 19.21
N VAL A 47 -6.17 -19.76 18.55
CA VAL A 47 -6.44 -21.05 19.20
C VAL A 47 -5.16 -21.87 19.27
N THR A 48 -4.67 -22.08 20.49
CA THR A 48 -3.59 -23.03 20.73
C THR A 48 -4.16 -24.45 20.81
N TYR A 49 -3.89 -25.26 19.80
CA TYR A 49 -4.46 -26.60 19.67
C TYR A 49 -3.51 -27.68 20.23
N THR A 50 -4.03 -28.51 21.14
CA THR A 50 -3.36 -29.72 21.64
C THR A 50 -4.27 -30.93 21.51
N GLY A 51 -3.80 -31.98 20.83
CA GLY A 51 -4.54 -33.23 20.61
C GLY A 51 -4.39 -33.79 19.20
N THR A 52 -5.22 -34.76 18.86
CA THR A 52 -5.36 -35.29 17.49
C THR A 52 -6.67 -34.84 16.86
N GLY A 53 -6.60 -34.12 15.75
CA GLY A 53 -7.72 -33.55 15.04
C GLY A 53 -7.88 -34.13 13.65
N SER A 54 -9.11 -34.35 13.19
CA SER A 54 -9.40 -34.71 11.80
C SER A 54 -10.72 -34.11 11.31
N PHE A 55 -10.71 -33.50 10.14
CA PHE A 55 -11.92 -32.98 9.51
C PHE A 55 -12.20 -33.65 8.16
N THR A 56 -13.47 -33.78 7.81
CA THR A 56 -13.93 -34.26 6.50
C THR A 56 -14.94 -33.30 5.87
N ASP A 57 -15.25 -33.53 4.60
CA ASP A 57 -16.21 -32.73 3.82
C ASP A 57 -15.80 -31.25 3.76
N THR A 58 -16.70 -30.32 4.06
CA THR A 58 -16.36 -28.89 4.14
C THR A 58 -15.83 -28.52 5.51
N LEU A 59 -14.69 -27.82 5.55
CA LEU A 59 -14.22 -27.08 6.71
C LEU A 59 -14.15 -25.60 6.34
N THR A 60 -14.87 -24.76 7.07
CA THR A 60 -14.82 -23.30 6.89
C THR A 60 -14.04 -22.67 8.05
N LEU A 61 -13.02 -21.88 7.76
CA LEU A 61 -12.28 -21.09 8.74
C LEU A 61 -12.51 -19.61 8.48
N ASN A 62 -13.11 -18.92 9.45
CA ASN A 62 -13.32 -17.48 9.41
C ASN A 62 -12.35 -16.80 10.37
N THR A 63 -11.45 -15.99 9.83
CA THR A 63 -10.32 -15.40 10.54
C THR A 63 -10.10 -13.93 10.18
N THR A 64 -9.34 -13.23 11.01
CA THR A 64 -8.89 -11.86 10.79
C THR A 64 -7.38 -11.82 10.61
N PHE A 65 -6.90 -11.13 9.57
CA PHE A 65 -5.49 -10.79 9.40
C PHE A 65 -5.31 -9.29 9.64
N ASN A 66 -4.53 -8.92 10.64
CA ASN A 66 -4.21 -7.54 10.94
C ASN A 66 -2.85 -7.16 10.34
N GLY A 67 -2.86 -6.18 9.43
CA GLY A 67 -1.67 -5.71 8.71
C GLY A 67 -0.61 -5.07 9.61
N VAL A 68 -1.03 -4.39 10.69
CA VAL A 68 -0.11 -3.75 11.66
C VAL A 68 0.55 -4.80 12.56
N ALA A 69 -0.23 -5.73 13.10
CA ALA A 69 0.30 -6.77 13.98
C ALA A 69 1.06 -7.87 13.23
N LYS A 70 0.86 -7.96 11.90
CA LYS A 70 1.32 -9.07 11.04
C LYS A 70 0.92 -10.46 11.57
N SER A 71 -0.18 -10.50 12.31
CA SER A 71 -0.72 -11.68 12.98
C SER A 71 -2.15 -11.37 13.38
N ASP A 72 -2.97 -12.40 13.56
CA ASP A 72 -4.17 -12.46 14.41
C ASP A 72 -4.87 -13.80 14.09
N GLY A 73 -5.91 -14.17 14.82
CA GLY A 73 -6.93 -15.07 14.26
C GLY A 73 -6.51 -16.47 13.81
N ASN A 74 -5.43 -17.05 14.33
CA ASN A 74 -4.86 -18.29 13.77
C ASN A 74 -5.04 -19.52 14.67
N ILE A 75 -4.76 -20.69 14.10
CA ILE A 75 -4.57 -21.93 14.87
C ILE A 75 -3.08 -22.21 15.00
N LEU A 76 -2.62 -22.42 16.23
CA LEU A 76 -1.27 -22.86 16.54
C LEU A 76 -1.31 -24.31 17.04
N ILE A 77 -0.79 -25.24 16.25
CA ILE A 77 -0.68 -26.65 16.62
C ILE A 77 0.58 -26.85 17.47
N LYS A 78 0.38 -27.26 18.72
CA LYS A 78 1.49 -27.51 19.65
C LYS A 78 2.28 -28.77 19.27
N SER A 79 3.54 -28.78 19.69
CA SER A 79 4.44 -29.94 19.57
C SER A 79 3.75 -31.24 20.04
N GLY A 80 3.84 -32.30 19.24
CA GLY A 80 3.22 -33.60 19.54
C GLY A 80 1.72 -33.70 19.23
N SER A 81 1.10 -32.63 18.75
CA SER A 81 -0.30 -32.63 18.29
C SER A 81 -0.38 -32.73 16.78
N THR A 82 -1.51 -33.22 16.27
CA THR A 82 -1.72 -33.42 14.84
C THR A 82 -3.08 -32.91 14.38
N LEU A 83 -3.14 -32.26 13.24
CA LEU A 83 -4.39 -31.91 12.56
C LEU A 83 -4.37 -32.47 11.13
N ASP A 84 -5.29 -33.40 10.85
CA ASP A 84 -5.45 -34.01 9.54
C ASP A 84 -6.62 -33.38 8.77
N LEU A 85 -6.29 -32.67 7.70
CA LEU A 85 -7.23 -32.05 6.77
C LEU A 85 -7.30 -32.80 5.43
N SER A 86 -6.61 -33.92 5.28
CA SER A 86 -6.60 -34.67 4.01
C SER A 86 -7.95 -35.26 3.61
N GLY A 87 -8.89 -35.38 4.55
CA GLY A 87 -10.27 -35.79 4.30
C GLY A 87 -11.22 -34.63 3.96
N VAL A 88 -10.76 -33.37 4.03
CA VAL A 88 -11.55 -32.19 3.72
C VAL A 88 -11.65 -32.03 2.20
N SER A 89 -12.85 -32.16 1.64
CA SER A 89 -13.12 -31.97 0.21
C SER A 89 -13.29 -30.51 -0.19
N THR A 90 -13.49 -29.61 0.77
CA THR A 90 -13.42 -28.16 0.54
C THR A 90 -12.97 -27.44 1.81
N LEU A 91 -11.79 -26.83 1.76
CA LEU A 91 -11.33 -25.91 2.81
C LEU A 91 -11.68 -24.48 2.39
N ALA A 92 -12.71 -23.90 3.00
CA ALA A 92 -13.13 -22.54 2.74
C ALA A 92 -12.48 -21.58 3.76
N LEU A 93 -11.51 -20.80 3.31
CA LEU A 93 -10.82 -19.79 4.13
C LEU A 93 -11.43 -18.42 3.84
N VAL A 94 -12.05 -17.82 4.84
CA VAL A 94 -12.53 -16.45 4.76
C VAL A 94 -11.68 -15.61 5.69
N VAL A 95 -10.89 -14.71 5.10
CA VAL A 95 -9.98 -13.83 5.81
C VAL A 95 -10.52 -12.41 5.73
N THR A 96 -10.81 -11.80 6.88
CA THR A 96 -11.05 -10.36 6.95
C THR A 96 -9.72 -9.66 7.20
N ALA A 97 -9.21 -9.00 6.18
CA ALA A 97 -8.02 -8.17 6.24
C ALA A 97 -8.37 -6.83 6.90
N THR A 98 -7.61 -6.43 7.92
CA THR A 98 -7.84 -5.17 8.65
C THR A 98 -6.53 -4.45 8.88
N ASN A 99 -6.59 -3.11 8.98
CA ASN A 99 -5.44 -2.27 9.30
C ASN A 99 -4.26 -2.49 8.32
N PHE A 100 -4.54 -2.66 7.03
CA PHE A 100 -3.51 -2.72 6.01
C PHE A 100 -3.08 -1.32 5.61
N ASP A 101 -1.83 -1.02 5.99
CA ASP A 101 -1.13 0.19 5.62
C ASP A 101 -0.04 -0.19 4.62
N ILE A 102 -0.10 0.37 3.41
CA ILE A 102 0.90 0.16 2.35
C ILE A 102 2.33 0.51 2.81
N ASN A 103 2.49 1.35 3.84
CA ASN A 103 3.80 1.66 4.43
C ASN A 103 4.44 0.46 5.12
N ASN A 104 3.64 -0.50 5.56
CA ASN A 104 4.05 -1.64 6.38
C ASN A 104 4.03 -2.96 5.59
N ILE A 105 3.77 -2.89 4.29
CA ILE A 105 3.85 -4.04 3.39
C ILE A 105 5.31 -4.23 2.98
N SER A 106 5.79 -5.43 3.24
CA SER A 106 7.10 -5.90 2.88
C SER A 106 7.01 -7.40 2.58
N PRO A 107 8.02 -8.04 1.96
CA PRO A 107 7.95 -9.46 1.61
C PRO A 107 7.70 -10.43 2.79
N ASP A 108 7.88 -9.97 4.02
CA ASP A 108 7.58 -10.70 5.26
C ASP A 108 6.17 -10.44 5.82
N THR A 109 5.37 -9.56 5.21
CA THR A 109 3.98 -9.28 5.60
C THR A 109 3.10 -10.44 5.16
N LYS A 110 3.13 -11.49 5.98
CA LYS A 110 2.45 -12.75 5.73
C LYS A 110 1.66 -13.24 6.93
N TYR A 111 0.70 -14.10 6.67
CA TYR A 111 -0.22 -14.62 7.66
C TYR A 111 -0.53 -16.10 7.42
N THR A 112 -0.12 -16.94 8.37
CA THR A 112 -0.37 -18.38 8.31
C THR A 112 -1.58 -18.75 9.15
N VAL A 113 -2.65 -19.21 8.50
CA VAL A 113 -3.94 -19.51 9.16
C VAL A 113 -3.81 -20.67 10.15
N ILE A 114 -3.03 -21.69 9.78
CA ILE A 114 -2.72 -22.85 10.63
C ILE A 114 -1.21 -23.04 10.64
N SER A 115 -0.61 -22.81 11.80
CA SER A 115 0.83 -22.94 12.02
C SER A 115 1.13 -24.13 12.94
N THR A 116 2.33 -24.70 12.80
CA THR A 116 2.82 -25.79 13.64
C THR A 116 4.08 -25.37 14.38
N GLU A 117 4.22 -25.82 15.63
CA GLU A 117 5.55 -25.88 16.25
C GLU A 117 6.41 -26.96 15.57
N THR A 118 7.73 -26.96 15.80
CA THR A 118 8.72 -27.83 15.11
C THR A 118 8.40 -29.33 15.11
N ALA A 119 7.55 -29.80 16.03
CA ALA A 119 7.07 -31.20 16.09
C ALA A 119 5.53 -31.33 16.08
N GLY A 120 4.81 -30.30 15.66
CA GLY A 120 3.37 -30.36 15.37
C GLY A 120 3.13 -30.86 13.94
N GLY A 121 2.16 -31.76 13.76
CA GLY A 121 1.83 -32.33 12.46
C GLY A 121 0.60 -31.68 11.83
N LEU A 122 0.77 -30.97 10.73
CA LEU A 122 -0.34 -30.61 9.85
C LEU A 122 -0.29 -31.51 8.61
N LYS A 123 -1.39 -32.20 8.32
CA LYS A 123 -1.57 -32.87 7.03
C LYS A 123 -2.60 -32.06 6.24
N PRO A 124 -2.17 -31.22 5.28
CA PRO A 124 -3.08 -30.32 4.58
C PRO A 124 -4.05 -31.08 3.67
N THR A 125 -5.13 -30.41 3.28
CA THR A 125 -5.97 -30.85 2.16
C THR A 125 -5.22 -30.61 0.84
N PRO A 126 -5.49 -31.36 -0.24
CA PRO A 126 -4.98 -31.03 -1.57
C PRO A 126 -5.27 -29.58 -1.97
N GLU A 127 -4.34 -28.94 -2.69
CA GLU A 127 -4.40 -27.51 -3.02
C GLU A 127 -5.69 -27.14 -3.79
N GLU A 128 -6.15 -28.04 -4.68
CA GLU A 128 -7.36 -27.86 -5.47
C GLU A 128 -8.65 -27.78 -4.63
N ASN A 129 -8.61 -28.25 -3.37
CA ASN A 129 -9.74 -28.20 -2.45
C ASN A 129 -9.77 -26.90 -1.63
N VAL A 130 -8.72 -26.07 -1.68
CA VAL A 130 -8.65 -24.83 -0.94
C VAL A 130 -9.31 -23.70 -1.72
N LYS A 131 -10.25 -23.01 -1.07
CA LYS A 131 -10.92 -21.82 -1.60
C LYS A 131 -10.71 -20.69 -0.62
N ILE A 132 -10.13 -19.60 -1.09
CA ILE A 132 -9.90 -18.42 -0.27
C ILE A 132 -10.78 -17.26 -0.71
N THR A 133 -11.26 -16.50 0.26
CA THR A 133 -11.92 -15.22 0.08
C THR A 133 -11.29 -14.23 1.05
N VAL A 134 -10.67 -13.19 0.52
CA VAL A 134 -10.10 -12.10 1.34
C VAL A 134 -11.01 -10.89 1.24
N ASN A 135 -11.53 -10.45 2.37
CA ASN A 135 -12.28 -9.21 2.46
C ASN A 135 -11.30 -8.12 2.89
N ASN A 136 -10.96 -7.21 1.98
CA ASN A 136 -10.05 -6.10 2.20
C ASN A 136 -10.69 -4.80 1.67
N ASP A 137 -10.57 -3.73 2.44
CA ASP A 137 -11.12 -2.42 2.08
C ASP A 137 -10.09 -1.51 1.40
N ASN A 138 -8.79 -1.83 1.50
CA ASN A 138 -7.72 -1.01 0.91
C ASN A 138 -7.38 -1.50 -0.51
N ARG A 139 -7.83 -0.78 -1.53
CA ARG A 139 -7.66 -1.16 -2.95
C ARG A 139 -6.20 -1.19 -3.41
N PHE A 140 -5.28 -0.56 -2.69
CA PHE A 140 -3.85 -0.62 -2.99
C PHE A 140 -3.15 -1.87 -2.44
N VAL A 141 -3.91 -2.78 -1.82
CA VAL A 141 -3.38 -3.99 -1.21
C VAL A 141 -4.05 -5.21 -1.81
N ASP A 142 -3.25 -6.08 -2.41
CA ASP A 142 -3.68 -7.39 -2.89
C ASP A 142 -3.09 -8.51 -2.04
N PHE A 143 -3.58 -9.73 -2.27
CA PHE A 143 -3.16 -10.91 -1.53
C PHE A 143 -2.94 -12.12 -2.42
N THR A 144 -1.75 -12.71 -2.28
CA THR A 144 -1.45 -14.03 -2.85
C THR A 144 -1.51 -15.08 -1.75
N PHE A 145 -1.98 -16.29 -2.09
CA PHE A 145 -2.18 -17.36 -1.12
C PHE A 145 -1.43 -18.63 -1.53
N ASP A 146 -0.61 -19.13 -0.61
CA ASP A 146 0.06 -20.42 -0.71
C ASP A 146 -0.75 -21.48 0.04
N ALA A 147 -1.44 -22.33 -0.72
CA ALA A 147 -2.26 -23.41 -0.18
C ALA A 147 -1.44 -24.51 0.52
N SER A 148 -0.18 -24.72 0.13
CA SER A 148 0.67 -25.75 0.71
C SER A 148 1.05 -25.42 2.16
N THR A 149 1.25 -24.13 2.45
CA THR A 149 1.59 -23.64 3.79
C THR A 149 0.43 -22.95 4.50
N LEU A 150 -0.73 -22.82 3.85
CA LEU A 150 -1.89 -22.05 4.30
C LEU A 150 -1.51 -20.62 4.72
N THR A 151 -0.65 -19.99 3.90
CA THR A 151 -0.09 -18.67 4.16
C THR A 151 -0.57 -17.66 3.14
N LEU A 152 -1.11 -16.55 3.62
CA LEU A 152 -1.48 -15.37 2.85
C LEU A 152 -0.33 -14.37 2.87
N PHE A 153 -0.02 -13.76 1.72
CA PHE A 153 1.00 -12.73 1.57
C PHE A 153 0.33 -11.45 1.08
N ALA A 154 0.56 -10.33 1.76
CA ALA A 154 0.06 -9.03 1.32
C ALA A 154 1.04 -8.37 0.34
N GLU A 155 0.51 -7.70 -0.68
CA GLU A 155 1.26 -7.04 -1.74
C GLU A 155 0.79 -5.60 -1.92
N ASP A 156 1.74 -4.67 -2.09
CA ASP A 156 1.46 -3.28 -2.46
C ASP A 156 1.31 -3.23 -3.99
N ILE A 157 0.07 -3.06 -4.45
CA ILE A 157 -0.29 -2.97 -5.87
C ILE A 157 -0.68 -1.53 -6.28
N ALA A 158 -0.30 -0.53 -5.48
CA ALA A 158 -0.69 0.86 -5.70
C ALA A 158 -0.36 1.37 -7.11
N GLU A 159 0.77 0.95 -7.66
CA GLU A 159 1.20 1.36 -9.01
C GLU A 159 0.26 0.81 -10.09
N ASP A 160 -0.05 -0.49 -10.04
CA ASP A 160 -0.94 -1.14 -10.99
C ASP A 160 -2.35 -0.53 -10.93
N VAL A 161 -2.84 -0.23 -9.72
CA VAL A 161 -4.15 0.41 -9.52
C VAL A 161 -4.19 1.83 -10.10
N ILE A 162 -3.15 2.63 -9.86
CA ILE A 162 -3.04 3.97 -10.46
C ILE A 162 -2.98 3.84 -11.97
N ASP A 163 -2.22 2.90 -12.52
CA ASP A 163 -2.15 2.75 -13.97
C ASP A 163 -3.51 2.35 -14.56
N GLU A 164 -4.18 1.35 -14.00
CA GLU A 164 -5.51 0.90 -14.43
C GLU A 164 -6.55 2.03 -14.37
N ASP A 165 -6.58 2.82 -13.30
CA ASP A 165 -7.55 3.91 -13.15
C ASP A 165 -7.44 4.97 -14.26
N PHE A 166 -6.24 5.20 -14.78
CA PHE A 166 -5.96 6.25 -15.77
C PHE A 166 -5.76 5.72 -17.20
N GLU A 167 -5.73 4.40 -17.41
CA GLU A 167 -5.70 3.79 -18.74
C GLU A 167 -6.98 4.10 -19.55
N PRO A 168 -6.96 4.02 -20.90
CA PRO A 168 -8.15 4.24 -21.71
C PRO A 168 -9.33 3.33 -21.31
N GLY A 169 -10.40 3.92 -20.77
CA GLY A 169 -11.57 3.20 -20.26
C GLY A 169 -11.58 3.00 -18.73
N GLY A 170 -10.47 3.33 -18.06
CA GLY A 170 -10.36 3.41 -16.62
C GLY A 170 -11.24 4.50 -16.00
N LEU A 171 -11.49 4.38 -14.70
CA LEU A 171 -12.46 5.20 -13.97
C LEU A 171 -12.07 6.69 -13.92
N LEU A 172 -10.78 6.99 -14.03
CA LEU A 172 -10.20 8.33 -13.97
C LEU A 172 -9.63 8.80 -15.32
N ALA A 173 -9.79 8.02 -16.40
CA ALA A 173 -9.18 8.32 -17.71
C ALA A 173 -9.61 9.68 -18.32
N ASN A 174 -10.85 10.10 -18.08
CA ASN A 174 -11.47 11.25 -18.76
C ASN A 174 -11.84 12.41 -17.80
N ILE A 175 -11.34 12.39 -16.57
CA ILE A 175 -11.63 13.46 -15.61
C ILE A 175 -10.84 14.74 -15.95
N PRO A 176 -11.31 15.92 -15.54
CA PRO A 176 -10.51 17.14 -15.63
C PRO A 176 -9.18 16.98 -14.89
N ASN A 177 -8.09 17.50 -15.48
CA ASN A 177 -6.75 17.44 -14.90
C ASN A 177 -6.20 16.02 -14.61
N ALA A 178 -6.70 14.98 -15.28
CA ALA A 178 -6.29 13.59 -15.08
C ALA A 178 -4.76 13.39 -15.01
N ALA A 179 -3.99 14.00 -15.93
CA ALA A 179 -2.53 13.91 -15.92
C ALA A 179 -1.88 14.48 -14.65
N ASN A 180 -2.40 15.59 -14.11
CA ASN A 180 -1.88 16.20 -12.89
C ASN A 180 -2.27 15.40 -11.64
N ILE A 181 -3.47 14.82 -11.63
CA ILE A 181 -3.95 13.96 -10.55
C ILE A 181 -3.10 12.68 -10.52
N LYS A 182 -2.98 11.98 -11.65
CA LYS A 182 -2.09 10.80 -11.79
C LYS A 182 -0.69 11.12 -11.27
N LYS A 183 -0.12 12.25 -11.72
CA LYS A 183 1.23 12.62 -11.29
C LYS A 183 1.33 12.88 -9.79
N SER A 184 0.29 13.46 -9.18
CA SER A 184 0.26 13.71 -7.74
C SER A 184 0.17 12.40 -6.95
N LEU A 185 -0.63 11.45 -7.41
CA LEU A 185 -0.75 10.12 -6.80
C LEU A 185 0.57 9.35 -6.89
N GLU A 186 1.23 9.35 -8.05
CA GLU A 186 2.59 8.78 -8.20
C GLU A 186 3.59 9.42 -7.22
N LEU A 187 3.57 10.75 -7.07
CA LEU A 187 4.47 11.45 -6.15
C LEU A 187 4.19 11.13 -4.69
N MET A 188 2.92 10.96 -4.30
CA MET A 188 2.56 10.54 -2.95
C MET A 188 2.90 9.07 -2.70
N LYS A 189 2.77 8.22 -3.73
CA LYS A 189 3.22 6.82 -3.71
C LYS A 189 4.72 6.76 -3.45
N ASP A 190 5.52 7.54 -4.17
CA ASP A 190 6.97 7.53 -4.07
C ASP A 190 7.52 8.34 -2.86
N ALA A 191 6.64 8.97 -2.08
CA ALA A 191 7.03 9.71 -0.89
C ALA A 191 7.61 8.76 0.19
N PRO A 192 8.52 9.23 1.05
CA PRO A 192 9.11 8.39 2.09
C PRO A 192 8.06 7.75 3.00
N ASN A 193 8.27 6.48 3.36
CA ASN A 193 7.38 5.78 4.28
C ASN A 193 7.23 6.54 5.60
N GLY A 194 5.98 6.63 6.07
CA GLY A 194 5.62 7.37 7.28
C GLY A 194 5.49 8.90 7.11
N SER A 195 5.79 9.45 5.91
CA SER A 195 5.49 10.85 5.61
C SER A 195 3.98 11.12 5.55
N ASP A 196 3.57 12.36 5.80
CA ASP A 196 2.16 12.78 5.70
C ASP A 196 1.58 12.49 4.30
N ALA A 197 2.39 12.67 3.25
CA ALA A 197 1.98 12.39 1.87
C ALA A 197 1.69 10.89 1.65
N ARG A 198 2.59 10.01 2.14
CA ARG A 198 2.42 8.56 2.01
C ARG A 198 1.30 8.03 2.92
N GLN A 199 1.05 8.65 4.08
CA GLN A 199 -0.10 8.36 4.94
C GLN A 199 -1.42 8.79 4.29
N ALA A 200 -1.47 9.97 3.68
CA ALA A 200 -2.64 10.44 2.94
C ALA A 200 -2.95 9.50 1.76
N PHE A 201 -1.91 9.09 1.02
CA PHE A 201 -2.04 8.13 -0.06
C PHE A 201 -2.59 6.79 0.41
N ASN A 202 -2.12 6.25 1.53
CA ASN A 202 -2.70 5.03 2.11
C ASN A 202 -4.21 5.17 2.38
N ASN A 203 -4.66 6.31 2.89
CA ASN A 203 -6.08 6.56 3.16
C ASN A 203 -6.91 6.67 1.87
N PHE A 204 -6.31 7.11 0.75
CA PHE A 204 -6.97 7.13 -0.55
C PHE A 204 -7.27 5.71 -1.05
N GLY A 205 -6.48 4.72 -0.63
CA GLY A 205 -6.77 3.32 -0.90
C GLY A 205 -8.10 2.83 -0.33
N LEU A 206 -8.66 3.53 0.67
CA LEU A 206 -9.97 3.25 1.28
C LEU A 206 -11.13 4.00 0.59
N MET A 207 -10.83 4.81 -0.42
CA MET A 207 -11.81 5.61 -1.15
C MET A 207 -12.13 4.97 -2.50
N ILE A 208 -13.29 5.31 -3.06
CA ILE A 208 -13.52 5.03 -4.49
C ILE A 208 -12.68 6.00 -5.33
N PRO A 209 -12.22 5.61 -6.53
CA PRO A 209 -11.29 6.42 -7.32
C PRO A 209 -11.75 7.88 -7.56
N LEU A 210 -13.06 8.11 -7.76
CA LEU A 210 -13.58 9.48 -7.94
C LEU A 210 -13.39 10.36 -6.69
N GLN A 211 -13.56 9.80 -5.49
CA GLN A 211 -13.36 10.54 -4.24
C GLN A 211 -11.88 10.87 -4.02
N GLU A 212 -10.99 9.94 -4.36
CA GLU A 212 -9.54 10.18 -4.35
C GLU A 212 -9.13 11.28 -5.33
N ALA A 213 -9.68 11.26 -6.55
CA ALA A 213 -9.40 12.27 -7.55
C ALA A 213 -9.86 13.67 -7.10
N ASP A 214 -11.04 13.76 -6.50
CA ASP A 214 -11.55 15.00 -5.90
C ASP A 214 -10.63 15.47 -4.75
N ALA A 215 -10.29 14.59 -3.81
CA ALA A 215 -9.39 14.90 -2.69
C ALA A 215 -8.01 15.38 -3.16
N THR A 216 -7.44 14.71 -4.17
CA THR A 216 -6.17 15.08 -4.78
C THR A 216 -6.26 16.45 -5.47
N THR A 217 -7.38 16.73 -6.14
CA THR A 217 -7.63 18.04 -6.75
C THR A 217 -7.63 19.17 -5.72
N TYR A 218 -8.26 18.97 -4.55
CA TYR A 218 -8.23 19.94 -3.46
C TYR A 218 -6.82 20.15 -2.91
N LEU A 219 -6.03 19.08 -2.75
CA LEU A 219 -4.63 19.18 -2.32
C LEU A 219 -3.79 19.99 -3.29
N ILE A 220 -3.96 19.76 -4.60
CA ILE A 220 -3.28 20.56 -5.64
C ILE A 220 -3.68 22.04 -5.53
N GLN A 221 -4.97 22.33 -5.34
CA GLN A 221 -5.46 23.72 -5.23
C GLN A 221 -5.01 24.43 -3.95
N ASP A 222 -4.90 23.71 -2.82
CA ASP A 222 -4.44 24.28 -1.55
C ASP A 222 -2.94 24.59 -1.54
N VAL A 223 -2.14 23.84 -2.31
CA VAL A 223 -0.72 24.15 -2.57
C VAL A 223 -0.60 25.30 -3.59
N VAL A 224 -1.53 25.37 -4.55
CA VAL A 224 -1.65 26.44 -5.55
C VAL A 224 -2.62 27.52 -5.04
N LYS A 225 -2.40 28.03 -3.82
CA LYS A 225 -3.13 29.23 -3.38
C LYS A 225 -2.85 30.37 -4.39
N PRO A 226 -3.82 31.25 -4.66
CA PRO A 226 -3.62 32.37 -5.57
C PRO A 226 -2.41 33.24 -5.22
N SER A 227 -2.03 33.33 -3.95
CA SER A 227 -0.84 34.06 -3.49
C SER A 227 0.47 33.50 -4.07
N ASP A 228 0.57 32.17 -4.16
CA ASP A 228 1.81 31.49 -4.54
C ASP A 228 1.86 31.27 -6.05
N THR A 229 0.70 31.18 -6.69
CA THR A 229 0.56 31.25 -8.15
C THR A 229 0.93 32.64 -8.66
N ILE A 230 0.53 33.72 -7.97
CA ILE A 230 0.99 35.08 -8.31
C ILE A 230 2.48 35.22 -8.09
N ALA A 231 3.07 34.61 -7.05
CA ALA A 231 4.51 34.62 -6.83
C ALA A 231 5.28 33.81 -7.89
N ALA A 232 4.79 32.62 -8.27
CA ALA A 232 5.39 31.77 -9.29
C ALA A 232 5.25 32.35 -10.70
N ILE A 233 4.08 32.91 -11.06
CA ILE A 233 3.85 33.63 -12.32
C ILE A 233 4.67 34.92 -12.33
N ASN A 234 4.73 35.70 -11.25
CA ASN A 234 5.59 36.88 -11.20
C ASN A 234 7.08 36.50 -11.34
N ASN A 235 7.53 35.42 -10.69
CA ASN A 235 8.91 34.97 -10.84
C ASN A 235 9.19 34.46 -12.26
N GLN A 236 8.27 33.73 -12.91
CA GLN A 236 8.41 33.32 -14.32
C GLN A 236 8.37 34.51 -15.28
N VAL A 237 7.50 35.50 -15.07
CA VAL A 237 7.39 36.71 -15.89
C VAL A 237 8.62 37.60 -15.69
N ILE A 238 9.12 37.75 -14.46
CA ILE A 238 10.37 38.48 -14.17
C ILE A 238 11.56 37.75 -14.79
N LEU A 239 11.68 36.42 -14.66
CA LEU A 239 12.76 35.64 -15.27
C LEU A 239 12.72 35.67 -16.82
N SER A 240 11.53 35.63 -17.41
CA SER A 240 11.30 35.71 -18.86
C SER A 240 11.63 37.10 -19.41
N ASN A 241 11.21 38.17 -18.72
CA ASN A 241 11.51 39.55 -19.11
C ASN A 241 12.98 39.91 -18.90
N THR A 242 13.62 39.38 -17.85
CA THR A 242 15.05 39.59 -17.59
C THR A 242 15.89 38.83 -18.62
N SER A 243 15.54 37.58 -18.94
CA SER A 243 16.22 36.80 -20.01
C SER A 243 16.07 37.46 -21.38
N SER A 244 14.87 37.91 -21.74
CA SER A 244 14.62 38.58 -23.02
C SER A 244 15.37 39.91 -23.12
N SER A 245 15.43 40.67 -22.01
CA SER A 245 16.20 41.92 -21.94
C SER A 245 17.71 41.68 -21.98
N LEU A 246 18.21 40.62 -21.34
CA LEU A 246 19.63 40.25 -21.35
C LEU A 246 20.07 39.77 -22.74
N ILE A 247 19.24 38.98 -23.43
CA ILE A 247 19.47 38.55 -24.82
C ILE A 247 19.50 39.76 -25.76
N ASN A 248 18.58 40.72 -25.58
CA ASN A 248 18.52 41.92 -26.40
C ASN A 248 19.70 42.88 -26.10
N LEU A 249 20.13 42.99 -24.83
CA LEU A 249 21.33 43.73 -24.44
C LEU A 249 22.61 43.06 -24.99
N ASN A 250 22.70 41.73 -24.96
CA ASN A 250 23.80 40.96 -25.53
C ASN A 250 23.88 41.10 -27.05
N ALA A 251 22.73 41.09 -27.73
CA ALA A 251 22.66 41.35 -29.17
C ALA A 251 23.10 42.79 -29.52
N ARG A 252 22.74 43.78 -28.69
CA ARG A 252 23.21 45.17 -28.85
C ARG A 252 24.69 45.35 -28.52
N MET A 253 25.24 44.65 -27.53
CA MET A 253 26.68 44.64 -27.27
C MET A 253 27.48 43.99 -28.41
N ASN A 254 26.97 42.89 -29.00
CA ASN A 254 27.58 42.29 -30.18
C ASN A 254 27.53 43.22 -31.41
N ALA A 255 26.49 44.05 -31.53
CA ALA A 255 26.41 45.06 -32.59
C ALA A 255 27.34 46.26 -32.35
N ILE A 256 27.80 46.49 -31.11
CA ILE A 256 28.69 47.59 -30.73
C ILE A 256 30.15 47.12 -30.61
N GLN A 257 30.44 45.81 -30.70
CA GLN A 257 31.81 45.32 -30.71
C GLN A 257 32.59 46.00 -31.84
N PRO A 258 33.63 46.80 -31.53
CA PRO A 258 34.46 47.41 -32.55
C PRO A 258 35.13 46.30 -33.34
N ALA A 259 35.02 46.34 -34.67
CA ALA A 259 35.92 45.59 -35.55
C ALA A 259 37.34 45.81 -35.03
N ALA A 260 38.07 44.71 -34.80
CA ALA A 260 39.40 44.73 -34.21
C ALA A 260 40.23 45.86 -34.82
N VAL A 261 40.55 46.87 -34.00
CA VAL A 261 41.51 47.90 -34.39
C VAL A 261 42.84 47.16 -34.50
N ALA A 262 43.30 46.99 -35.74
CA ALA A 262 44.56 46.33 -36.04
C ALA A 262 45.68 47.02 -35.24
N ALA A 263 46.48 46.21 -34.56
CA ALA A 263 47.63 46.66 -33.79
C ALA A 263 48.63 47.39 -34.71
N GLY A 264 49.03 48.59 -34.29
CA GLY A 264 50.15 49.33 -34.87
C GLY A 264 49.78 50.77 -35.17
N ASP A 265 50.06 51.68 -34.24
CA ASP A 265 51.20 52.57 -34.46
C ASP A 265 51.59 53.28 -33.15
N GLU A 266 52.90 53.35 -32.96
CA GLU A 266 53.61 54.11 -31.94
C GLU A 266 53.38 55.60 -32.18
N ASP A 267 52.91 56.36 -31.18
CA ASP A 267 53.61 57.54 -30.66
C ASP A 267 52.70 58.45 -29.79
N ARG A 268 53.33 58.93 -28.72
CA ARG A 268 53.15 60.25 -28.05
C ARG A 268 51.95 60.49 -27.15
N ASP A 269 52.28 60.56 -25.85
CA ASP A 269 52.13 61.77 -25.03
C ASP A 269 50.94 62.68 -25.40
N ALA A 270 49.88 62.62 -24.59
CA ALA A 270 49.71 63.62 -23.52
C ALA A 270 48.28 63.63 -22.96
N LYS A 271 48.22 63.91 -21.66
CA LYS A 271 47.12 64.52 -20.90
C LYS A 271 45.99 63.59 -20.44
N PHE A 272 46.21 63.10 -19.22
CA PHE A 272 45.18 63.19 -18.17
C PHE A 272 44.48 64.55 -18.22
N GLY A 273 43.15 64.55 -18.34
CA GLY A 273 42.33 65.73 -18.05
C GLY A 273 41.18 65.95 -19.01
N ALA A 274 40.01 65.42 -18.68
CA ALA A 274 38.72 66.10 -18.87
C ALA A 274 37.64 65.37 -18.07
N TRP A 275 37.41 65.88 -16.87
CA TRP A 275 36.23 65.62 -16.06
C TRP A 275 35.08 66.41 -16.68
N ILE A 276 34.02 65.75 -17.15
CA ILE A 276 32.71 66.40 -17.33
C ILE A 276 31.63 65.39 -16.96
N SER A 277 30.94 65.67 -15.85
CA SER A 277 29.73 64.97 -15.41
C SER A 277 28.50 65.84 -15.75
N PRO A 278 27.26 65.35 -15.54
CA PRO A 278 26.16 65.31 -16.49
C PRO A 278 25.30 66.59 -16.42
N PHE A 279 24.22 66.66 -17.22
CA PHE A 279 23.24 67.76 -17.33
C PHE A 279 23.63 68.91 -18.27
N VAL A 280 23.22 68.81 -19.55
CA VAL A 280 22.18 69.66 -20.17
C VAL A 280 21.46 68.83 -21.23
#